data_AF-A0A151CGX3-F1
#
_entry.id   AF-A0A151CGX3-F1
#
_cell.length_a   1.000
_cell.length_b   1.000
_cell.length_c   1.000
_cell.angle_alpha   90.00
_cell.angle_beta   90.00
_cell.angle_gamma   90.00
#
_symmetry.space_group_name_H-M   'P 1'
#
loop_
_entity.id
_entity.type
_entity.pdbx_description
1 polymer ?
#
loop_
_entity_poly.entity_id
_entity_poly.type
_entity_poly.pdbx_seq_one_letter_code
_entity_poly.pdbx_strand_id
1 'polypeptide(L)'
;MKLETIEEKYAYSFPPLYKKMWEEGMLNWMRGFEEPLEKGKSWAADVYPEIKEHPPALLHSGGLDFELLTPAQLLDFKYPELWNVEKHHFIPIGKMAEGNVYAFYQNVKIEGENPVVLIWDDMDETEFYARNFEDFIFRKMLEATYDIDKEELEADYGKENPMEAYRADILRDLESISPYLKKEYVEILKALYNEDISESLISYTIRGPRGIGEIMEENLGFEFMGKVFSHEI
;
A
#
# COMPACT_ATOMS: atom_id res chain seq x y z
N MET A 1 -18.46 -7.97 6.38
CA MET A 1 -18.92 -7.51 5.04
C MET A 1 -18.42 -8.50 3.99
N LYS A 2 -19.16 -8.71 2.89
CA LYS A 2 -18.79 -9.62 1.81
C LYS A 2 -18.11 -8.86 0.67
N LEU A 3 -17.07 -9.42 0.04
CA LEU A 3 -16.35 -8.76 -1.05
C LEU A 3 -17.27 -8.52 -2.26
N GLU A 4 -18.19 -9.44 -2.50
CA GLU A 4 -19.17 -9.38 -3.59
C GLU A 4 -20.03 -8.10 -3.54
N THR A 5 -20.30 -7.57 -2.35
CA THR A 5 -21.03 -6.29 -2.20
C THR A 5 -20.22 -5.11 -2.75
N ILE A 6 -18.89 -5.15 -2.58
CA ILE A 6 -17.99 -4.13 -3.13
C ILE A 6 -17.85 -4.33 -4.64
N GLU A 7 -17.72 -5.57 -5.11
CA GLU A 7 -17.70 -5.90 -6.54
C GLU A 7 -18.96 -5.42 -7.28
N GLU A 8 -20.13 -5.58 -6.66
CA GLU A 8 -21.40 -5.06 -7.16
C GLU A 8 -21.42 -3.54 -7.23
N LYS A 9 -20.94 -2.84 -6.18
CA LYS A 9 -20.86 -1.37 -6.16
C LYS A 9 -20.05 -0.85 -7.35
N TYR A 10 -18.91 -1.47 -7.62
CA TYR A 10 -17.95 -1.02 -8.63
C TYR A 10 -18.14 -1.69 -9.99
N ALA A 11 -19.09 -2.60 -10.17
CA ALA A 11 -19.21 -3.42 -11.38
C ALA A 11 -17.84 -4.02 -11.82
N TYR A 12 -17.08 -4.50 -10.82
CA TYR A 12 -15.67 -4.87 -10.97
C TYR A 12 -15.42 -6.22 -10.28
N SER A 13 -14.68 -7.11 -10.94
CA SER A 13 -14.17 -8.32 -10.29
C SER A 13 -12.72 -8.11 -9.89
N PHE A 14 -12.43 -8.22 -8.59
CA PHE A 14 -11.07 -8.11 -8.08
C PHE A 14 -10.16 -9.23 -8.63
N PRO A 15 -8.85 -8.97 -8.76
CA PRO A 15 -7.90 -9.99 -9.19
C PRO A 15 -7.81 -11.12 -8.15
N PRO A 16 -7.46 -12.36 -8.56
CA PRO A 16 -7.44 -13.53 -7.67
C PRO A 16 -6.61 -13.32 -6.40
N LEU A 17 -5.47 -12.63 -6.50
CA LEU A 17 -4.62 -12.32 -5.35
C LEU A 17 -5.35 -11.48 -4.30
N TYR A 18 -6.03 -10.41 -4.73
CA TYR A 18 -6.80 -9.54 -3.84
C TYR A 18 -7.92 -10.32 -3.15
N LYS A 19 -8.64 -11.18 -3.90
CA LYS A 19 -9.69 -12.05 -3.34
C LYS A 19 -9.17 -12.99 -2.27
N LYS A 20 -8.05 -13.67 -2.55
CA LYS A 20 -7.38 -14.55 -1.58
C LYS A 20 -6.99 -13.79 -0.31
N MET A 21 -6.35 -12.64 -0.46
CA MET A 21 -5.92 -11.81 0.67
C MET A 21 -7.10 -11.25 1.47
N TRP A 22 -8.21 -10.93 0.82
CA TRP A 22 -9.45 -10.54 1.47
C TRP A 22 -10.02 -11.67 2.33
N GLU A 23 -10.16 -12.86 1.76
CA GLU A 23 -10.68 -14.06 2.45
C GLU A 23 -9.83 -14.44 3.66
N GLU A 24 -8.51 -14.31 3.54
CA GLU A 24 -7.54 -14.61 4.60
C GLU A 24 -7.35 -13.43 5.59
N GLY A 25 -8.10 -12.33 5.42
CA GLY A 25 -8.12 -11.20 6.36
C GLY A 25 -6.87 -10.31 6.32
N MET A 26 -6.06 -10.42 5.26
CA MET A 26 -4.82 -9.65 5.09
C MET A 26 -5.07 -8.21 4.63
N LEU A 27 -6.27 -7.88 4.15
CA LEU A 27 -6.67 -6.53 3.75
C LEU A 27 -7.56 -5.85 4.80
N ASN A 28 -7.47 -6.27 6.07
CA ASN A 28 -8.30 -5.76 7.15
C ASN A 28 -7.45 -5.34 8.35
N TRP A 29 -7.15 -4.05 8.47
CA TRP A 29 -6.40 -3.47 9.59
C TRP A 29 -7.21 -3.37 10.89
N MET A 30 -8.50 -3.69 10.86
CA MET A 30 -9.35 -3.73 12.05
C MET A 30 -9.50 -5.15 12.61
N ARG A 31 -9.03 -6.21 11.93
CA ARG A 31 -9.12 -7.64 12.34
C ARG A 31 -10.17 -7.98 13.41
N GLY A 32 -11.45 -8.03 13.02
CA GLY A 32 -12.55 -8.44 13.90
C GLY A 32 -13.13 -7.34 14.80
N PHE A 33 -12.52 -6.16 14.82
CA PHE A 33 -13.11 -4.93 15.36
C PHE A 33 -13.93 -4.20 14.28
N GLU A 34 -14.91 -3.43 14.72
CA GLU A 34 -15.76 -2.61 13.85
C GLU A 34 -15.55 -1.13 14.17
N GLU A 35 -15.66 -0.28 13.14
CA GLU A 35 -15.67 1.17 13.31
C GLU A 35 -17.10 1.71 13.46
N PRO A 36 -17.34 2.71 14.33
CA PRO A 36 -16.38 3.25 15.30
C PRO A 36 -16.11 2.26 16.44
N LEU A 37 -14.88 2.26 16.97
CA LEU A 37 -14.53 1.47 18.14
C LEU A 37 -15.42 1.82 19.35
N GLU A 38 -15.66 0.84 20.21
CA GLU A 38 -16.44 1.02 21.44
C GLU A 38 -15.87 2.14 22.30
N LYS A 39 -16.75 2.87 23.02
CA LYS A 39 -16.33 4.00 23.86
C LYS A 39 -15.24 3.57 24.85
N GLY A 40 -14.09 4.25 24.79
CA GLY A 40 -12.94 3.99 25.67
C GLY A 40 -11.88 3.07 25.06
N LYS A 41 -12.16 2.47 23.89
CA LYS A 41 -11.16 1.79 23.07
C LYS A 41 -10.51 2.75 22.07
N SER A 42 -9.27 2.47 21.69
CA SER A 42 -8.56 3.16 20.62
C SER A 42 -7.81 2.17 19.75
N TRP A 43 -7.53 2.56 18.50
CA TRP A 43 -6.81 1.68 17.58
C TRP A 43 -5.42 1.33 18.13
N ALA A 44 -4.68 2.33 18.62
CA ALA A 44 -3.34 2.16 19.17
C ALA A 44 -3.28 1.26 20.42
N ALA A 45 -4.29 1.29 21.28
CA ALA A 45 -4.28 0.53 22.54
C ALA A 45 -4.93 -0.86 22.42
N ASP A 46 -5.92 -1.02 21.54
CA ASP A 46 -6.76 -2.23 21.51
C ASP A 46 -6.62 -3.04 20.21
N VAL A 47 -6.34 -2.39 19.07
CA VAL A 47 -6.28 -3.07 17.76
C VAL A 47 -4.83 -3.34 17.35
N TYR A 48 -3.98 -2.31 17.36
CA TYR A 48 -2.59 -2.40 16.94
C TYR A 48 -1.80 -3.51 17.65
N PRO A 49 -1.88 -3.66 19.00
CA PRO A 49 -1.13 -4.72 19.69
C PRO A 49 -1.52 -6.14 19.27
N GLU A 50 -2.78 -6.35 18.83
CA GLU A 50 -3.28 -7.65 18.37
C GLU A 50 -2.79 -7.99 16.96
N ILE A 51 -2.63 -6.98 16.10
CA ILE A 51 -2.31 -7.20 14.68
C ILE A 51 -0.81 -7.13 14.39
N LYS A 52 -0.02 -6.39 15.20
CA LYS A 52 1.40 -6.12 14.90
C LYS A 52 2.33 -7.33 14.89
N GLU A 53 1.96 -8.42 15.59
CA GLU A 53 2.78 -9.64 15.62
C GLU A 53 2.61 -10.50 14.35
N HIS A 54 1.44 -10.38 13.70
CA HIS A 54 1.13 -11.02 12.41
C HIS A 54 0.45 -9.99 11.51
N PRO A 55 1.17 -8.95 11.07
CA PRO A 55 0.59 -7.78 10.42
C PRO A 55 -0.22 -8.13 9.17
N PRO A 56 -1.40 -7.50 8.96
CA PRO A 56 -2.02 -7.46 7.65
C PRO A 56 -1.09 -6.74 6.64
N ALA A 57 -1.44 -6.83 5.36
CA ALA A 57 -0.63 -6.27 4.29
C ALA A 57 -0.38 -4.77 4.51
N LEU A 58 0.89 -4.37 4.32
CA LEU A 58 1.35 -2.97 4.30
C LEU A 58 1.12 -2.20 5.62
N LEU A 59 0.96 -2.87 6.77
CA LEU A 59 0.72 -2.19 8.04
C LEU A 59 1.82 -1.18 8.40
N HIS A 60 3.08 -1.53 8.17
CA HIS A 60 4.25 -0.68 8.43
C HIS A 60 5.02 -0.37 7.13
N SER A 61 5.04 -1.35 6.22
CA SER A 61 5.70 -1.31 4.92
C SER A 61 4.87 -0.62 3.82
N GLY A 62 3.69 -0.08 4.17
CA GLY A 62 2.92 0.82 3.32
C GLY A 62 3.49 2.24 3.24
N GLY A 63 4.43 2.60 4.10
CA GLY A 63 4.80 3.99 4.37
C GLY A 63 4.12 4.49 5.65
N LEU A 64 4.67 5.54 6.25
CA LEU A 64 4.18 6.09 7.53
C LEU A 64 2.80 6.78 7.41
N ASP A 65 2.39 7.12 6.19
CA ASP A 65 1.19 7.88 5.88
C ASP A 65 0.15 7.12 5.05
N PHE A 66 0.40 5.85 4.74
CA PHE A 66 -0.51 5.01 3.96
C PHE A 66 -1.56 4.35 4.86
N GLU A 67 -2.80 4.30 4.38
CA GLU A 67 -3.91 3.58 5.00
C GLU A 67 -4.64 2.71 3.98
N LEU A 68 -4.86 1.44 4.30
CA LEU A 68 -5.84 0.62 3.57
C LEU A 68 -7.25 1.10 3.88
N LEU A 69 -8.09 1.21 2.86
CA LEU A 69 -9.50 1.53 3.07
C LEU A 69 -10.22 0.34 3.70
N THR A 70 -10.99 0.60 4.75
CA THR A 70 -11.87 -0.39 5.36
C THR A 70 -13.00 -0.79 4.40
N PRO A 71 -13.63 -1.96 4.59
CA PRO A 71 -14.78 -2.36 3.77
C PRO A 71 -15.90 -1.32 3.72
N ALA A 72 -16.17 -0.65 4.84
CA ALA A 72 -17.16 0.43 4.90
C ALA A 72 -16.69 1.65 4.10
N GLN A 73 -15.44 2.05 4.25
CA GLN A 73 -14.86 3.14 3.45
C GLN A 73 -14.89 2.82 1.95
N LEU A 74 -14.61 1.59 1.52
CA LEU A 74 -14.74 1.17 0.13
C LEU A 74 -16.20 1.33 -0.38
N LEU A 75 -17.21 0.99 0.42
CA LEU A 75 -18.61 1.18 0.03
C LEU A 75 -19.07 2.63 0.06
N ASP A 76 -18.50 3.47 0.91
CA ASP A 76 -18.86 4.87 1.03
C ASP A 76 -17.96 5.82 0.23
N PHE A 77 -16.87 5.30 -0.37
CA PHE A 77 -15.90 6.09 -1.11
C PHE A 77 -16.57 6.82 -2.28
N LYS A 78 -16.26 8.11 -2.40
CA LYS A 78 -16.71 9.01 -3.48
C LYS A 78 -15.51 9.73 -4.05
N TYR A 79 -15.31 9.61 -5.35
CA TYR A 79 -14.40 10.47 -6.09
C TYR A 79 -15.01 11.87 -6.26
N PRO A 80 -14.18 12.90 -6.47
CA PRO A 80 -14.64 14.19 -6.99
C PRO A 80 -15.54 14.01 -8.22
N GLU A 81 -16.45 14.96 -8.42
CA GLU A 81 -17.35 14.94 -9.57
C GLU A 81 -16.53 14.94 -10.87
N LEU A 82 -16.95 14.15 -11.86
CA LEU A 82 -16.30 13.97 -13.17
C LEU A 82 -14.99 13.15 -13.21
N TRP A 83 -14.40 12.78 -12.07
CA TRP A 83 -13.18 11.94 -12.07
C TRP A 83 -13.45 10.47 -12.41
N ASN A 84 -14.55 9.92 -11.88
CA ASN A 84 -14.96 8.55 -12.12
C ASN A 84 -16.13 8.53 -13.12
N VAL A 85 -15.80 8.56 -14.41
CA VAL A 85 -16.73 8.60 -15.54
C VAL A 85 -16.52 7.38 -16.45
N GLU A 86 -17.33 7.19 -17.49
CA GLU A 86 -17.14 6.06 -18.43
C GLU A 86 -15.69 5.98 -18.98
N LYS A 87 -15.06 7.14 -19.20
CA LYS A 87 -13.65 7.25 -19.63
C LYS A 87 -12.65 6.79 -18.58
N HIS A 88 -12.97 6.91 -17.29
CA HIS A 88 -12.10 6.61 -16.17
C HIS A 88 -12.84 5.87 -15.07
N HIS A 89 -12.60 4.55 -14.96
CA HIS A 89 -13.24 3.74 -13.93
C HIS A 89 -12.21 3.25 -12.89
N PHE A 90 -12.30 3.81 -11.69
CA PHE A 90 -11.40 3.56 -10.58
C PHE A 90 -12.08 2.79 -9.43
N ILE A 91 -11.34 1.86 -8.84
CA ILE A 91 -11.75 1.10 -7.67
C ILE A 91 -10.71 1.33 -6.57
N PRO A 92 -11.02 2.10 -5.51
CA PRO A 92 -10.03 2.51 -4.53
C PRO A 92 -9.56 1.33 -3.69
N ILE A 93 -8.33 1.42 -3.18
CA ILE A 93 -7.67 0.38 -2.37
C ILE A 93 -7.22 0.98 -1.04
N GLY A 94 -6.53 2.10 -1.11
CA GLY A 94 -5.89 2.77 0.01
C GLY A 94 -5.65 4.23 -0.33
N LYS A 95 -5.26 5.01 0.68
CA LYS A 95 -4.97 6.44 0.54
C LYS A 95 -3.75 6.83 1.35
N MET A 96 -3.16 7.96 1.02
CA MET A 96 -2.16 8.63 1.84
C MET A 96 -2.85 9.66 2.74
N ALA A 97 -2.20 10.09 3.83
CA ALA A 97 -2.73 11.10 4.74
C ALA A 97 -3.07 12.43 4.03
N GLU A 98 -2.31 12.77 2.99
CA GLU A 98 -2.49 13.99 2.18
C GLU A 98 -3.66 13.91 1.19
N GLY A 99 -4.33 12.76 1.07
CA GLY A 99 -5.51 12.59 0.22
C GLY A 99 -5.28 11.83 -1.09
N ASN A 100 -4.02 11.59 -1.48
CA ASN A 100 -3.70 10.78 -2.68
C ASN A 100 -4.28 9.36 -2.55
N VAL A 101 -4.82 8.81 -3.64
CA VAL A 101 -5.57 7.54 -3.62
C VAL A 101 -4.93 6.53 -4.54
N TYR A 102 -4.71 5.31 -4.02
CA TYR A 102 -4.37 4.15 -4.85
C TYR A 102 -5.64 3.42 -5.27
N ALA A 103 -5.76 3.10 -6.56
CA ALA A 103 -6.93 2.43 -7.11
C ALA A 103 -6.57 1.42 -8.20
N PHE A 104 -7.37 0.36 -8.35
CA PHE A 104 -7.38 -0.40 -9.60
C PHE A 104 -7.98 0.45 -10.71
N TYR A 105 -7.38 0.38 -11.90
CA TYR A 105 -7.90 1.05 -13.08
C TYR A 105 -8.50 0.07 -14.09
N GLN A 106 -9.83 0.06 -14.20
CA GLN A 106 -10.55 -0.98 -14.94
C GLN A 106 -10.38 -0.85 -16.46
N ASN A 107 -10.18 0.36 -16.97
CA ASN A 107 -10.22 0.66 -18.41
C ASN A 107 -8.96 0.22 -19.17
N VAL A 108 -7.89 -0.16 -18.46
CA VAL A 108 -6.66 -0.69 -19.04
C VAL A 108 -6.41 -2.10 -18.51
N LYS A 109 -5.95 -2.98 -19.39
CA LYS A 109 -5.55 -4.34 -19.07
C LYS A 109 -4.11 -4.58 -19.50
N ILE A 110 -3.30 -5.09 -18.57
CA ILE A 110 -1.91 -5.48 -18.81
C ILE A 110 -1.84 -6.97 -18.47
N GLU A 111 -1.54 -7.79 -19.48
CA GLU A 111 -1.48 -9.25 -19.32
C GLU A 111 -2.75 -9.87 -18.69
N GLY A 112 -3.91 -9.24 -18.90
CA GLY A 112 -5.20 -9.69 -18.37
C GLY A 112 -5.58 -9.12 -17.00
N GLU A 113 -4.65 -8.45 -16.31
CA GLU A 113 -4.88 -7.80 -15.01
C GLU A 113 -5.09 -6.29 -15.17
N ASN A 114 -5.73 -5.68 -14.16
CA ASN A 114 -5.87 -4.23 -14.11
C ASN A 114 -4.69 -3.64 -13.32
N PRO A 115 -4.05 -2.57 -13.84
CA PRO A 115 -3.01 -1.88 -13.10
C PRO A 115 -3.57 -1.20 -11.86
N VAL A 116 -2.67 -0.97 -10.90
CA VAL A 116 -2.88 -0.04 -9.81
C VAL A 116 -2.33 1.32 -10.23
N VAL A 117 -3.11 2.37 -9.98
CA VAL A 117 -2.77 3.76 -10.28
C VAL A 117 -2.74 4.59 -9.00
N LEU A 118 -1.97 5.66 -9.01
CA LEU A 118 -1.94 6.69 -7.97
C LEU A 118 -2.66 7.94 -8.51
N ILE A 119 -3.73 8.32 -7.84
CA ILE A 119 -4.52 9.50 -8.12
C ILE A 119 -4.04 10.63 -7.20
N TRP A 120 -3.60 11.74 -7.80
CA TRP A 120 -3.12 12.91 -7.07
C TRP A 120 -4.30 13.83 -6.74
N ASP A 121 -4.55 14.08 -5.45
CA ASP A 121 -5.76 14.79 -4.98
C ASP A 121 -5.84 16.24 -5.51
N ASP A 122 -4.69 16.87 -5.72
CA ASP A 122 -4.57 18.30 -6.04
C ASP A 122 -4.26 18.61 -7.51
N MET A 123 -4.04 17.59 -8.36
CA MET A 123 -3.53 17.77 -9.72
C MET A 123 -4.46 17.32 -10.85
N ASP A 124 -5.68 16.83 -10.58
CA ASP A 124 -6.59 16.24 -11.59
C ASP A 124 -5.87 15.21 -12.51
N GLU A 125 -4.88 14.51 -11.95
CA GLU A 125 -3.93 13.66 -12.66
C GLU A 125 -3.81 12.28 -12.02
N THR A 126 -3.42 11.30 -12.81
CA THR A 126 -3.24 9.92 -12.36
C THR A 126 -2.02 9.27 -12.99
N GLU A 127 -1.17 8.70 -12.15
CA GLU A 127 0.02 7.96 -12.53
C GLU A 127 -0.26 6.45 -12.56
N PHE A 128 0.21 5.77 -13.60
CA PHE A 128 0.32 4.31 -13.58
C PHE A 128 1.41 3.87 -12.61
N TYR A 129 0.99 3.25 -11.51
CA TYR A 129 1.85 2.98 -10.36
C TYR A 129 2.38 1.54 -10.34
N ALA A 130 1.55 0.54 -10.66
CA ALA A 130 1.97 -0.86 -10.74
C ALA A 130 1.15 -1.64 -11.77
N ARG A 131 1.73 -2.68 -12.39
CA ARG A 131 1.06 -3.52 -13.39
C ARG A 131 -0.14 -4.29 -12.84
N ASN A 132 -0.05 -4.71 -11.59
CA ASN A 132 -1.04 -5.54 -10.90
C ASN A 132 -0.95 -5.30 -9.37
N PHE A 133 -1.75 -6.03 -8.60
CA PHE A 133 -1.80 -5.86 -7.15
C PHE A 133 -0.55 -6.36 -6.42
N GLU A 134 0.08 -7.42 -6.92
CA GLU A 134 1.30 -7.97 -6.33
C GLU A 134 2.47 -6.99 -6.46
N ASP A 135 2.64 -6.45 -7.67
CA ASP A 135 3.62 -5.43 -8.02
C ASP A 135 3.40 -4.15 -7.20
N PHE A 136 2.14 -3.79 -6.90
CA PHE A 136 1.80 -2.69 -5.99
C PHE A 136 2.32 -2.93 -4.57
N ILE A 137 2.06 -4.10 -4.00
CA ILE A 137 2.55 -4.46 -2.66
C ILE A 137 4.08 -4.41 -2.64
N PHE A 138 4.73 -5.04 -3.60
CA PHE A 138 6.19 -5.04 -3.70
C PHE A 138 6.76 -3.63 -3.84
N ARG A 139 6.16 -2.77 -4.67
CA ARG A 139 6.58 -1.37 -4.83
C ARG A 139 6.50 -0.59 -3.52
N LYS A 140 5.37 -0.66 -2.80
CA LYS A 140 5.21 0.03 -1.50
C LYS A 140 6.25 -0.45 -0.48
N MET A 141 6.49 -1.75 -0.42
CA MET A 141 7.52 -2.34 0.45
C MET A 141 8.95 -1.92 0.11
N LEU A 142 9.25 -1.61 -1.15
CA LEU A 142 10.53 -1.01 -1.55
C LEU A 142 10.60 0.47 -1.16
N GLU A 143 9.54 1.23 -1.42
CA GLU A 143 9.45 2.66 -1.07
C GLU A 143 9.60 2.89 0.43
N ALA A 144 9.10 1.99 1.26
CA ALA A 144 9.28 1.96 2.72
C ALA A 144 10.75 1.91 3.22
N THR A 145 11.72 1.82 2.32
CA THR A 145 13.15 1.80 2.66
C THR A 145 13.92 3.04 2.24
N TYR A 146 13.26 3.97 1.54
CA TYR A 146 13.86 5.16 0.96
C TYR A 146 13.25 6.42 1.56
N ASP A 147 14.11 7.40 1.83
CA ASP A 147 13.71 8.75 2.28
C ASP A 147 12.68 8.76 3.42
N ILE A 148 12.91 7.90 4.42
CA ILE A 148 12.05 7.77 5.60
C ILE A 148 12.24 9.01 6.46
N ASP A 149 11.20 9.84 6.61
CA ASP A 149 11.26 11.07 7.39
C ASP A 149 11.62 10.79 8.86
N LYS A 150 12.59 11.53 9.39
CA LYS A 150 13.06 11.33 10.77
C LYS A 150 12.03 11.75 11.81
N GLU A 151 11.36 12.88 11.60
CA GLU A 151 10.43 13.41 12.57
C GLU A 151 9.20 12.52 12.68
N GLU A 152 8.70 12.03 11.55
CA GLU A 152 7.61 11.05 11.51
C GLU A 152 8.02 9.72 12.15
N LEU A 153 9.20 9.20 11.80
CA LEU A 153 9.68 7.95 12.37
C LEU A 153 9.90 8.04 13.88
N GLU A 154 10.47 9.15 14.38
CA GLU A 154 10.63 9.40 15.81
C GLU A 154 9.27 9.58 16.53
N ALA A 155 8.25 10.09 15.84
CA ALA A 155 6.91 10.21 16.40
C ALA A 155 6.28 8.83 16.67
N ASP A 156 6.49 7.87 15.76
CA ASP A 156 5.90 6.54 15.85
C ASP A 156 6.74 5.56 16.70
N TYR A 157 8.07 5.59 16.54
CA TYR A 157 8.99 4.62 17.15
C TYR A 157 9.78 5.18 18.33
N GLY A 158 9.66 6.48 18.62
CA GLY A 158 10.43 7.17 19.65
C GLY A 158 11.85 7.51 19.19
N LYS A 159 12.59 8.20 20.07
CA LYS A 159 13.93 8.73 19.73
C LYS A 159 15.07 7.74 19.90
N GLU A 160 14.83 6.64 20.60
CA GLU A 160 15.85 5.65 20.90
C GLU A 160 15.85 4.55 19.84
N ASN A 161 16.78 4.66 18.87
CA ASN A 161 16.95 3.72 17.75
C ASN A 161 15.66 3.48 16.92
N PRO A 162 14.95 4.54 16.45
CA PRO A 162 13.69 4.40 15.72
C PRO A 162 13.78 3.46 14.51
N MET A 163 14.88 3.54 13.77
CA MET A 163 15.11 2.71 12.58
C MET A 163 15.23 1.22 12.86
N GLU A 164 15.79 0.81 14.01
CA GLU A 164 15.89 -0.61 14.34
C GLU A 164 14.51 -1.19 14.70
N ALA A 165 13.68 -0.42 15.39
CA ALA A 165 12.31 -0.80 15.69
C ALA A 165 11.45 -0.86 14.42
N TYR A 166 11.56 0.14 13.54
CA TYR A 166 10.89 0.15 12.24
C TYR A 166 11.33 -1.00 11.34
N ARG A 167 12.65 -1.28 11.28
CA ARG A 167 13.19 -2.41 10.51
C ARG A 167 12.57 -3.73 10.99
N ALA A 168 12.44 -3.93 12.31
CA ALA A 168 11.82 -5.12 12.85
C ALA A 168 10.35 -5.27 12.39
N ASP A 169 9.62 -4.16 12.28
CA ASP A 169 8.22 -4.15 11.86
C ASP A 169 8.05 -4.42 10.37
N ILE A 170 8.84 -3.79 9.50
CA ILE A 170 8.79 -4.10 8.06
C ILE A 170 9.26 -5.54 7.76
N LEU A 171 10.15 -6.12 8.58
CA LEU A 171 10.51 -7.54 8.48
C LEU A 171 9.33 -8.46 8.86
N ARG A 172 8.52 -8.08 9.85
CA ARG A 172 7.29 -8.81 10.22
C ARG A 172 6.20 -8.69 9.15
N ASP A 173 6.07 -7.53 8.54
CA ASP A 173 5.24 -7.33 7.36
C ASP A 173 5.67 -8.28 6.24
N LEU A 174 6.97 -8.33 5.94
CA LEU A 174 7.52 -9.23 4.93
C LEU A 174 7.23 -10.70 5.24
N GLU A 175 7.41 -11.14 6.48
CA GLU A 175 7.09 -12.51 6.88
C GLU A 175 5.61 -12.83 6.64
N SER A 176 4.72 -11.93 7.04
CA SER A 176 3.27 -12.13 6.93
C SER A 176 2.78 -12.12 5.48
N ILE A 177 3.40 -11.30 4.62
CA ILE A 177 2.99 -11.14 3.22
C ILE A 177 3.70 -12.09 2.25
N SER A 178 4.81 -12.72 2.67
CA SER A 178 5.59 -13.65 1.82
C SER A 178 4.76 -14.74 1.11
N PRO A 179 3.71 -15.33 1.71
CA PRO A 179 2.86 -16.33 1.03
C PRO A 179 2.05 -15.81 -0.18
N TYR A 180 2.02 -14.49 -0.38
CA TYR A 180 1.25 -13.82 -1.43
C TYR A 180 2.15 -13.20 -2.51
N LEU A 181 3.46 -13.24 -2.32
CA LEU A 181 4.45 -12.66 -3.23
C LEU A 181 5.25 -13.74 -3.95
N LYS A 182 5.76 -13.41 -5.13
CA LYS A 182 6.81 -14.12 -5.86
C LYS A 182 8.00 -14.30 -4.93
N LYS A 183 8.60 -15.49 -4.99
CA LYS A 183 9.80 -15.82 -4.23
C LYS A 183 10.93 -14.80 -4.44
N GLU A 184 11.09 -14.34 -5.67
CA GLU A 184 12.08 -13.32 -6.05
C GLU A 184 11.87 -11.99 -5.29
N TYR A 185 10.63 -11.51 -5.20
CA TYR A 185 10.31 -10.29 -4.45
C TYR A 185 10.63 -10.43 -2.96
N VAL A 186 10.31 -11.59 -2.38
CA VAL A 186 10.64 -11.88 -0.98
C VAL A 186 12.15 -11.92 -0.76
N GLU A 187 12.91 -12.53 -1.66
CA GLU A 187 14.37 -12.59 -1.56
C GLU A 187 15.01 -11.20 -1.67
N ILE A 188 14.52 -10.36 -2.59
CA ILE A 188 14.98 -8.98 -2.76
C ILE A 188 14.69 -8.15 -1.51
N LEU A 189 13.45 -8.13 -1.02
CA LEU A 189 13.06 -7.35 0.16
C LEU A 189 13.81 -7.82 1.40
N LYS A 190 13.96 -9.14 1.56
CA LYS A 190 14.69 -9.70 2.70
C LYS A 190 16.17 -9.30 2.66
N ALA A 191 16.79 -9.34 1.49
CA ALA A 191 18.16 -8.85 1.36
C ALA A 191 18.24 -7.36 1.72
N LEU A 192 17.41 -6.53 1.09
CA LEU A 192 17.37 -5.08 1.30
C LEU A 192 17.16 -4.70 2.77
N TYR A 193 16.18 -5.29 3.46
CA TYR A 193 15.84 -4.90 4.85
C TYR A 193 16.96 -5.23 5.86
N ASN A 194 17.88 -6.13 5.51
CA ASN A 194 19.03 -6.49 6.35
C ASN A 194 20.30 -5.67 6.04
N GLU A 195 20.22 -4.71 5.13
CA GLU A 195 21.35 -3.85 4.75
C GLU A 195 21.53 -2.67 5.72
N ASP A 196 22.66 -1.98 5.59
CA ASP A 196 23.04 -0.87 6.45
C ASP A 196 22.10 0.34 6.29
N ILE A 197 21.89 1.07 7.39
CA ILE A 197 21.14 2.31 7.39
C ILE A 197 22.07 3.47 7.06
N SER A 198 21.64 4.30 6.13
CA SER A 198 22.17 5.63 5.88
C SER A 198 21.28 6.67 6.49
N GLU A 199 21.91 7.68 7.05
CA GLU A 199 21.24 8.82 7.67
C GLU A 199 21.63 10.11 6.94
N SER A 200 20.63 10.90 6.55
CA SER A 200 20.77 12.27 6.05
C SER A 200 20.49 13.27 7.18
N LEU A 201 20.34 14.57 6.90
CA LEU A 201 19.91 15.52 7.93
C LEU A 201 18.46 15.23 8.40
N ILE A 202 17.58 14.89 7.46
CA ILE A 202 16.13 14.87 7.64
C ILE A 202 15.50 13.48 7.42
N SER A 203 16.25 12.52 6.89
CA SER A 203 15.71 11.20 6.55
C SER A 203 16.68 10.04 6.79
N TYR A 204 16.13 8.84 6.84
CA TYR A 204 16.85 7.57 6.81
C TYR A 204 16.65 6.85 5.47
N THR A 205 17.57 5.97 5.11
CA THR A 205 17.47 5.09 3.94
C THR A 205 18.20 3.79 4.22
N ILE A 206 17.57 2.65 3.95
CA ILE A 206 18.25 1.35 3.99
C ILE A 206 19.00 1.17 2.68
N ARG A 207 20.34 1.15 2.73
CA ARG A 207 21.19 1.14 1.52
C ARG A 207 21.47 -0.27 1.06
N GLY A 208 20.70 -0.74 0.09
CA GLY A 208 21.08 -1.91 -0.67
C GLY A 208 22.35 -1.68 -1.53
N PRO A 209 23.07 -2.75 -1.91
CA PRO A 209 24.18 -2.68 -2.86
C PRO A 209 23.74 -2.21 -4.26
N ARG A 210 22.43 -2.27 -4.53
CA ARG A 210 21.76 -1.79 -5.72
C ARG A 210 20.82 -0.65 -5.35
N GLY A 211 20.70 0.36 -6.21
CA GLY A 211 19.77 1.46 -5.97
C GLY A 211 18.31 0.97 -6.06
N ILE A 212 17.42 1.50 -5.23
CA ILE A 212 15.99 1.12 -5.26
C ILE A 212 15.37 1.38 -6.64
N GLY A 213 15.74 2.49 -7.30
CA GLY A 213 15.29 2.77 -8.67
C GLY A 213 15.73 1.70 -9.69
N GLU A 214 16.91 1.10 -9.51
CA GLU A 214 17.39 0.00 -10.36
C GLU A 214 16.58 -1.28 -10.12
N ILE A 215 16.29 -1.60 -8.85
CA ILE A 215 15.44 -2.74 -8.47
C ILE A 215 14.04 -2.55 -9.04
N MET A 216 13.47 -1.35 -8.92
CA MET A 216 12.15 -1.03 -9.47
C MET A 216 12.10 -1.19 -10.98
N GLU A 217 13.05 -0.60 -11.72
CA GLU A 217 13.07 -0.71 -13.19
C GLU A 217 13.12 -2.17 -13.66
N GLU A 218 13.96 -2.99 -13.05
CA GLU A 218 14.11 -4.40 -13.44
C GLU A 218 12.92 -5.27 -13.11
N ASN A 219 12.30 -5.06 -11.95
CA ASN A 219 11.29 -5.97 -11.41
C ASN A 219 9.86 -5.52 -11.70
N LEU A 220 9.64 -4.21 -11.83
CA LEU A 220 8.34 -3.58 -11.98
C LEU A 220 8.16 -2.93 -13.35
N GLY A 221 9.23 -2.69 -14.10
CA GLY A 221 9.21 -2.01 -15.39
C GLY A 221 8.11 -2.52 -16.34
N PHE A 222 7.30 -1.60 -16.86
CA PHE A 222 6.23 -1.90 -17.78
C PHE A 222 5.88 -0.71 -18.66
N GLU A 223 5.15 -0.96 -19.75
CA GLU A 223 4.94 0.04 -20.81
C GLU A 223 4.26 1.34 -20.34
N PHE A 224 3.55 1.32 -19.22
CA PHE A 224 2.89 2.50 -18.65
C PHE A 224 3.53 3.03 -17.37
N MET A 225 4.57 2.38 -16.82
CA MET A 225 5.14 2.78 -15.52
C MET A 225 5.51 4.28 -15.50
N GLY A 226 5.01 5.01 -14.50
CA GLY A 226 5.28 6.44 -14.33
C GLY A 226 4.62 7.36 -15.38
N LYS A 227 3.83 6.82 -16.32
CA LYS A 227 3.04 7.66 -17.22
C LYS A 227 1.88 8.27 -16.46
N VAL A 228 1.60 9.54 -16.74
CA VAL A 228 0.53 10.32 -16.13
C VAL A 228 -0.54 10.63 -17.18
N PHE A 229 -1.82 10.61 -16.78
CA PHE A 229 -2.93 11.09 -17.59
C PHE A 229 -3.86 11.98 -16.76
N SER A 230 -4.46 12.98 -17.42
CA SER A 230 -5.41 13.90 -16.79
C SER A 230 -6.83 13.34 -16.80
N HIS A 231 -7.61 13.72 -15.78
CA HIS A 231 -9.05 13.48 -15.68
C HIS A 231 -9.90 14.46 -16.47
N GLU A 232 -9.32 15.56 -16.97
CA GLU A 232 -10.07 16.53 -17.76
C GLU A 232 -10.73 15.85 -18.98
N ILE A 233 -12.02 16.14 -19.14
CA ILE A 233 -12.87 15.67 -20.25
C ILE A 233 -12.99 16.77 -21.28
#